data_AF-A0A9E3MG91-F1
#
_entry.id   AF-A0A9E3MG91-F1
#
_cell.length_a   1.000
_cell.length_b   1.000
_cell.length_c   1.000
_cell.angle_alpha   90.00
_cell.angle_beta   90.00
_cell.angle_gamma   90.00
#
_symmetry.space_group_name_H-M   'P 1'
#
loop_
_entity.id
_entity.type
_entity.pdbx_description
1 polymer ?
#
loop_
_entity_poly.entity_id
_entity_poly.type
_entity_poly.pdbx_seq_one_letter_code
_entity_poly.pdbx_strand_id
1 'polypeptide(L)'
;MSGSLAREARRIPLTGSTFIRTLAALDAVPVPSAPDAFAQRLARWFDWTHAFSLSAALGDASARADVPTFGGEAALAADEREFARVKAQLAKTIADAPNGAASSRRVLRPLKDTVVPAEMPVEFATFRQRYTKCQLAMETQVVPLRRRLRATLADRSARAAKLAELDTVMEQVVGAQERAL
;
A
#
# COMPACT_ATOMS: atom_id res chain seq x y z
N MET A 1 44.59 16.90 0.99
CA MET A 1 44.10 17.35 -0.33
C MET A 1 43.29 16.21 -0.92
N SER A 2 42.04 16.50 -1.28
CA SER A 2 40.93 15.57 -1.41
C SER A 2 41.10 14.51 -2.50
N GLY A 3 40.90 13.24 -2.15
CA GLY A 3 40.68 12.15 -3.10
C GLY A 3 39.28 12.24 -3.67
N SER A 4 39.19 12.54 -4.97
CA SER A 4 37.96 12.50 -5.75
C SER A 4 37.48 11.06 -5.89
N LEU A 5 36.45 10.67 -5.13
CA LEU A 5 35.69 9.47 -5.43
C LEU A 5 34.81 9.78 -6.63
N ALA A 6 35.32 9.44 -7.81
CA ALA A 6 34.55 9.29 -9.02
C ALA A 6 33.32 8.43 -8.70
N ARG A 7 32.15 9.06 -8.71
CA ARG A 7 30.86 8.40 -8.59
C ARG A 7 30.71 7.55 -9.85
N GLU A 8 31.09 6.29 -9.76
CA GLU A 8 30.92 5.28 -10.81
C GLU A 8 29.43 5.28 -11.21
N ALA A 9 29.13 5.90 -12.34
CA ALA A 9 27.80 5.90 -12.94
C ALA A 9 27.51 4.48 -13.42
N ARG A 10 27.02 3.65 -12.50
CA ARG A 10 26.64 2.27 -12.77
C ARG A 10 25.50 2.29 -13.78
N ARG A 11 25.81 1.99 -15.04
CA ARG A 11 24.87 1.98 -16.15
C ARG A 11 23.80 0.91 -15.89
N ILE A 12 22.56 1.36 -15.70
CA ILE A 12 21.38 0.49 -15.59
C ILE A 12 21.17 -0.14 -16.97
N PRO A 13 21.11 -1.48 -17.11
CA PRO A 13 20.82 -2.11 -18.40
C PRO A 13 19.44 -1.65 -18.91
N LEU A 14 19.43 -1.16 -20.15
CA LEU A 14 18.31 -0.49 -20.84
C LEU A 14 17.27 -1.48 -21.40
N THR A 15 16.80 -2.45 -20.59
CA THR A 15 15.95 -3.54 -21.10
C THR A 15 14.69 -3.83 -20.28
N GLY A 16 14.23 -2.87 -19.48
CA GLY A 16 12.91 -2.94 -18.82
C GLY A 16 11.99 -1.85 -19.34
N SER A 17 10.68 -2.11 -19.43
CA SER A 17 9.68 -1.06 -19.69
C SER A 17 9.85 0.11 -18.71
N THR A 18 9.64 1.36 -19.15
CA THR A 18 9.71 2.55 -18.28
C THR A 18 8.84 2.39 -17.04
N PHE A 19 7.69 1.73 -17.17
CA PHE A 19 6.82 1.38 -16.06
C PHE A 19 7.53 0.55 -14.98
N ILE A 20 8.21 -0.53 -15.38
CA ILE A 20 8.95 -1.42 -14.47
C ILE A 20 10.07 -0.67 -13.76
N ARG A 21 10.78 0.21 -14.48
CA ARG A 21 11.85 1.02 -13.88
C ARG A 21 11.30 1.99 -12.84
N THR A 22 10.18 2.65 -13.13
CA THR A 22 9.52 3.56 -12.18
C THR A 22 9.03 2.82 -10.95
N LEU A 23 8.39 1.65 -11.11
CA LEU A 23 7.96 0.82 -9.98
C LEU A 23 9.15 0.35 -9.13
N ALA A 24 10.22 -0.12 -9.75
CA ALA A 24 11.43 -0.55 -9.04
C ALA A 24 12.09 0.61 -8.26
N ALA A 25 11.96 1.85 -8.75
CA ALA A 25 12.49 3.04 -8.09
C ALA A 25 11.63 3.53 -6.90
N LEU A 26 10.38 3.06 -6.77
CA LEU A 26 9.53 3.39 -5.61
C LEU A 26 9.90 2.59 -4.36
N ASP A 27 10.67 1.51 -4.50
CA ASP A 27 11.17 0.75 -3.37
C ASP A 27 12.32 1.51 -2.67
N ALA A 28 12.11 1.90 -1.41
CA ALA A 28 13.11 2.57 -0.60
C ALA A 28 14.20 1.61 -0.09
N VAL A 29 14.00 0.29 -0.25
CA VAL A 29 14.98 -0.74 0.13
C VAL A 29 15.76 -1.16 -1.10
N PRO A 30 17.07 -0.85 -1.21
CA PRO A 30 17.87 -1.28 -2.33
C PRO A 30 18.09 -2.80 -2.27
N VAL A 31 17.19 -3.58 -2.86
CA VAL A 31 17.43 -5.01 -3.11
C VAL A 31 18.25 -5.14 -4.38
N PRO A 32 19.41 -5.84 -4.37
CA PRO A 32 20.10 -6.21 -5.60
C PRO A 32 19.28 -7.30 -6.29
N SER A 33 18.22 -6.91 -7.00
CA SER A 33 17.49 -7.80 -7.89
C SER A 33 17.74 -7.40 -9.33
N ALA A 34 17.98 -8.38 -10.20
CA ALA A 34 17.97 -8.13 -11.63
C ALA A 34 16.56 -7.63 -12.01
N PRO A 35 16.42 -6.51 -12.74
CA PRO A 35 15.12 -5.95 -13.11
C PRO A 35 14.21 -6.97 -13.82
N ASP A 36 14.81 -7.94 -14.52
CA ASP A 36 14.10 -9.04 -15.16
C ASP A 36 13.41 -9.99 -14.17
N ALA A 37 14.02 -10.26 -13.01
CA ALA A 37 13.43 -11.11 -11.99
C ALA A 37 12.23 -10.44 -11.29
N PHE A 38 12.31 -9.11 -11.10
CA PHE A 38 11.19 -8.31 -10.61
C PHE A 38 10.04 -8.30 -11.62
N ALA A 39 10.33 -8.02 -12.90
CA ALA A 39 9.33 -8.05 -13.96
C ALA A 39 8.63 -9.42 -14.09
N GLN A 40 9.40 -10.52 -14.02
CA GLN A 40 8.84 -11.89 -14.05
C GLN A 40 8.00 -12.23 -12.81
N ARG A 41 8.34 -11.69 -11.63
CA ARG A 41 7.52 -11.87 -10.44
C ARG A 41 6.24 -11.06 -10.51
N LEU A 42 6.34 -9.81 -10.97
CA LEU A 42 5.20 -8.95 -11.18
C LEU A 42 4.24 -9.56 -12.22
N ALA A 43 4.75 -10.06 -13.34
CA ALA A 43 3.94 -10.69 -14.39
C ALA A 43 3.11 -11.88 -13.90
N ARG A 44 3.57 -12.62 -12.88
CA ARG A 44 2.82 -13.74 -12.29
C ARG A 44 1.59 -13.30 -11.49
N TRP A 45 1.48 -12.01 -11.14
CA TRP A 45 0.33 -11.48 -10.42
C TRP A 45 -0.78 -11.02 -11.37
N PHE A 46 -0.49 -10.90 -12.67
CA PHE A 46 -1.47 -10.45 -13.66
C PHE A 46 -2.10 -11.64 -14.39
N ASP A 47 -3.42 -11.77 -14.27
CA ASP A 47 -4.20 -12.55 -15.23
C ASP A 47 -4.32 -11.79 -16.57
N TRP A 48 -4.75 -12.51 -17.61
CA TRP A 48 -4.92 -11.95 -18.96
C TRP A 48 -5.83 -10.69 -18.97
N THR A 49 -6.89 -10.66 -18.17
CA THR A 49 -7.79 -9.49 -18.04
C THR A 49 -7.09 -8.29 -17.44
N HIS A 50 -6.30 -8.49 -16.37
CA HIS A 50 -5.55 -7.41 -15.72
C HIS A 50 -4.44 -6.88 -16.62
N ALA A 51 -3.79 -7.75 -17.41
CA ALA A 51 -2.78 -7.36 -18.38
C ALA A 51 -3.36 -6.47 -19.50
N PHE A 52 -4.56 -6.79 -19.99
CA PHE A 52 -5.27 -5.95 -20.96
C PHE A 52 -5.63 -4.58 -20.38
N SER A 53 -6.22 -4.54 -19.18
CA SER A 53 -6.57 -3.27 -18.50
C SER A 53 -5.33 -2.42 -18.22
N LEU A 54 -4.22 -3.04 -17.80
CA LEU A 54 -2.94 -2.35 -17.62
C LEU A 54 -2.44 -1.77 -18.94
N SER A 55 -2.50 -2.54 -20.03
CA SER A 55 -2.09 -2.07 -21.36
C SER A 55 -2.97 -0.92 -21.86
N ALA A 56 -4.28 -0.94 -21.58
CA ALA A 56 -5.20 0.14 -21.91
C ALA A 56 -4.88 1.42 -21.13
N ALA A 57 -4.65 1.30 -19.82
CA ALA A 57 -4.28 2.42 -18.94
C ALA A 57 -2.93 3.05 -19.32
N LEU A 58 -1.97 2.22 -19.75
CA LEU A 58 -0.65 2.66 -20.25
C LEU A 58 -0.70 3.16 -21.71
N GLY A 59 -1.77 2.85 -22.44
CA GLY A 59 -2.00 3.25 -23.82
C GLY A 59 -2.09 4.76 -24.00
N ASP A 60 -1.83 5.23 -25.22
CA ASP A 60 -1.33 6.56 -25.56
C ASP A 60 -1.93 7.73 -24.74
N ALA A 61 -1.21 8.12 -23.68
CA ALA A 61 -1.46 9.31 -22.86
C ALA A 61 -0.95 10.58 -23.51
N SER A 62 -0.22 10.46 -24.64
CA SER A 62 0.56 11.55 -25.21
C SER A 62 -0.21 12.45 -26.19
N ALA A 63 -1.42 12.05 -26.62
CA ALA A 63 -2.10 12.70 -27.75
C ALA A 63 -3.11 13.81 -27.41
N ARG A 64 -3.49 14.00 -26.14
CA ARG A 64 -4.40 15.09 -25.73
C ARG A 64 -3.68 16.12 -24.89
N ALA A 65 -3.79 17.38 -25.26
CA ALA A 65 -3.35 18.50 -24.43
C ALA A 65 -4.00 18.35 -23.03
N ASP A 66 -3.17 18.19 -22.01
CA ASP A 66 -3.62 18.00 -20.62
C ASP A 66 -4.03 19.37 -20.07
N VAL A 67 -5.25 19.79 -20.37
CA VAL A 67 -5.81 21.03 -19.82
C VAL A 67 -6.29 20.71 -18.40
N PRO A 68 -5.73 21.35 -17.36
CA PRO A 68 -6.19 21.13 -16.00
C PRO A 68 -7.62 21.65 -15.85
N THR A 69 -8.48 20.83 -15.25
CA THR A 69 -9.84 21.23 -14.88
C THR A 69 -9.77 22.24 -13.74
N PHE A 70 -10.30 23.45 -13.97
CA PHE A 70 -10.39 24.50 -12.95
C PHE A 70 -11.51 24.17 -11.95
N GLY A 71 -11.29 24.42 -10.65
CA GLY A 71 -12.31 24.21 -9.60
C GLY A 71 -12.13 22.99 -8.68
N GLY A 72 -11.05 22.21 -8.84
CA GLY A 72 -10.78 21.02 -8.02
C GLY A 72 -10.19 21.26 -6.61
N GLU A 73 -9.82 22.49 -6.25
CA GLU A 73 -9.13 22.75 -4.98
C GLU A 73 -9.99 22.50 -3.75
N ALA A 74 -11.30 22.82 -3.82
CA ALA A 74 -12.22 22.55 -2.72
C ALA A 74 -12.38 21.04 -2.48
N ALA A 75 -12.40 20.24 -3.56
CA ALA A 75 -12.44 18.78 -3.48
C ALA A 75 -11.15 18.22 -2.86
N LEU A 76 -9.98 18.71 -3.26
CA LEU A 76 -8.69 18.33 -2.67
C LEU A 76 -8.60 18.69 -1.18
N ALA A 77 -9.07 19.88 -0.79
CA ALA A 77 -9.11 20.27 0.62
C ALA A 77 -10.08 19.39 1.43
N ALA A 78 -11.21 18.97 0.85
CA ALA A 78 -12.12 18.02 1.47
C ALA A 78 -11.53 16.61 1.54
N ASP A 79 -10.74 16.20 0.55
CA ASP A 79 -10.00 14.93 0.52
C ASP A 79 -8.96 14.88 1.63
N GLU A 80 -8.16 15.93 1.79
CA GLU A 80 -7.13 16.05 2.84
C GLU A 80 -7.76 15.96 4.25
N ARG A 81 -8.90 16.64 4.47
CA ARG A 81 -9.62 16.56 5.75
C ARG A 81 -10.12 15.15 6.06
N GLU A 82 -10.65 14.46 5.07
CA GLU A 82 -11.13 13.09 5.25
C GLU A 82 -9.96 12.12 5.45
N PHE A 83 -8.84 12.31 4.75
CA PHE A 83 -7.61 11.55 4.98
C PHE A 83 -7.14 11.73 6.43
N ALA A 84 -7.04 12.97 6.91
CA ALA A 84 -6.66 13.27 8.29
C ALA A 84 -7.62 12.62 9.30
N ARG A 85 -8.93 12.68 9.03
CA ARG A 85 -9.97 12.06 9.86
C ARG A 85 -9.83 10.54 9.91
N VAL A 86 -9.75 9.87 8.76
CA VAL A 86 -9.60 8.40 8.67
C VAL A 86 -8.31 7.97 9.34
N LYS A 87 -7.19 8.68 9.11
CA LYS A 87 -5.91 8.42 9.76
C LYS A 87 -6.02 8.51 11.28
N ALA A 88 -6.66 9.56 11.81
CA ALA A 88 -6.87 9.72 13.24
C ALA A 88 -7.77 8.61 13.82
N GLN A 89 -8.84 8.25 13.11
CA GLN A 89 -9.77 7.19 13.51
C GLN A 89 -9.09 5.81 13.55
N LEU A 90 -8.27 5.50 12.54
CA LEU A 90 -7.50 4.26 12.50
C LEU A 90 -6.43 4.22 13.59
N ALA A 91 -5.68 5.32 13.79
CA ALA A 91 -4.71 5.42 14.87
C ALA A 91 -5.36 5.19 16.24
N LYS A 92 -6.54 5.79 16.47
CA LYS A 92 -7.35 5.56 17.67
C LYS A 92 -7.80 4.10 17.78
N THR A 93 -8.30 3.50 16.70
CA THR A 93 -8.74 2.09 16.71
C THR A 93 -7.59 1.14 17.05
N ILE A 94 -6.39 1.42 16.58
CA ILE A 94 -5.18 0.63 16.89
C ILE A 94 -4.75 0.85 18.34
N ALA A 95 -4.82 2.09 18.85
CA ALA A 95 -4.41 2.43 20.21
C ALA A 95 -5.41 1.94 21.28
N ASP A 96 -6.71 2.06 21.01
CA ASP A 96 -7.81 1.64 21.88
C ASP A 96 -8.03 0.13 21.84
N ALA A 97 -7.45 -0.56 20.84
CA ALA A 97 -7.44 -2.01 20.82
C ALA A 97 -6.75 -2.50 22.09
N PRO A 98 -7.47 -3.17 23.02
CA PRO A 98 -6.97 -3.39 24.37
C PRO A 98 -5.62 -4.09 24.31
N ASN A 99 -4.61 -3.46 24.90
CA ASN A 99 -3.33 -4.11 25.14
C ASN A 99 -3.61 -5.23 26.13
N GLY A 100 -3.46 -6.49 25.70
CA GLY A 100 -3.51 -7.67 26.59
C GLY A 100 -2.56 -7.56 27.79
N ALA A 101 -1.71 -6.53 27.84
CA ALA A 101 -0.90 -6.09 28.95
C ALA A 101 -1.66 -5.83 30.27
N ALA A 102 -2.97 -5.58 30.28
CA ALA A 102 -3.72 -5.57 31.55
C ALA A 102 -3.78 -6.97 32.20
N SER A 103 -3.77 -8.03 31.38
CA SER A 103 -3.62 -9.42 31.83
C SER A 103 -2.15 -9.76 32.08
N SER A 104 -1.23 -9.36 31.19
CA SER A 104 0.20 -9.68 31.34
C SER A 104 0.88 -8.98 32.52
N ARG A 105 0.40 -7.80 32.98
CA ARG A 105 0.91 -7.17 34.22
C ARG A 105 0.53 -7.94 35.49
N ARG A 106 -0.48 -8.82 35.45
CA ARG A 106 -0.78 -9.76 36.54
C ARG A 106 0.16 -10.98 36.54
N VAL A 107 0.75 -11.32 35.40
CA VAL A 107 1.57 -12.53 35.21
C VAL A 107 3.06 -12.31 35.56
N LEU A 108 3.55 -11.07 35.61
CA LEU A 108 4.90 -10.77 36.11
C LEU A 108 5.00 -10.72 37.65
N ARG A 109 4.12 -11.43 38.37
CA ARG A 109 4.38 -11.82 39.75
C ARG A 109 5.16 -13.15 39.69
N PRO A 110 6.36 -13.27 40.30
CA PRO A 110 7.15 -14.47 40.18
C PRO A 110 6.45 -15.60 40.94
N LEU A 111 5.66 -16.41 40.24
CA LEU A 111 5.04 -17.60 40.80
C LEU A 111 6.03 -18.75 40.63
N LYS A 112 6.73 -19.05 41.72
CA LYS A 112 7.38 -20.34 41.91
C LYS A 112 6.27 -21.41 41.83
N ASP A 113 6.50 -22.40 40.98
CA ASP A 113 5.70 -23.60 40.78
C ASP A 113 4.27 -23.41 40.27
N THR A 114 4.09 -23.40 38.95
CA THR A 114 2.79 -23.76 38.34
C THR A 114 2.95 -24.46 37.00
N VAL A 115 2.32 -25.64 36.93
CA VAL A 115 1.93 -26.38 35.74
C VAL A 115 1.36 -25.44 34.67
N VAL A 116 1.76 -25.63 33.41
CA VAL A 116 1.27 -24.86 32.25
C VAL A 116 -0.27 -24.91 32.20
N PRO A 117 -1.00 -23.78 32.35
CA PRO A 117 -2.46 -23.81 32.38
C PRO A 117 -3.06 -23.77 30.97
N ALA A 118 -4.26 -24.36 30.85
CA ALA A 118 -5.18 -24.29 29.71
C ALA A 118 -5.67 -22.86 29.33
N GLU A 119 -5.08 -21.82 29.91
CA GLU A 119 -5.45 -20.41 29.74
C GLU A 119 -4.76 -19.75 28.52
N MET A 120 -3.60 -20.27 28.08
CA MET A 120 -2.87 -19.74 26.91
C MET A 120 -3.67 -19.73 25.58
N PRO A 121 -4.48 -20.75 25.24
CA PRO A 121 -5.30 -20.74 24.03
C PRO A 121 -6.37 -19.63 24.01
N VAL A 122 -6.92 -19.30 25.19
CA VAL A 122 -7.95 -18.26 25.35
C VAL A 122 -7.34 -16.86 25.16
N GLU A 123 -6.13 -16.64 25.66
CA GLU A 123 -5.39 -15.39 25.42
C GLU A 123 -5.03 -15.23 23.94
N PHE A 124 -4.52 -16.28 23.28
CA PHE A 124 -4.21 -16.23 21.85
C PHE A 124 -5.43 -15.96 20.97
N ALA A 125 -6.58 -16.58 21.29
CA ALA A 125 -7.84 -16.31 20.59
C ALA A 125 -8.27 -14.84 20.72
N THR A 126 -8.05 -14.22 21.88
CA THR A 126 -8.35 -12.80 22.14
C THR A 126 -7.45 -11.88 21.30
N PHE A 127 -6.15 -12.18 21.22
CA PHE A 127 -5.22 -11.44 20.37
C PHE A 127 -5.58 -11.58 18.89
N ARG A 128 -5.90 -12.80 18.42
CA ARG A 128 -6.32 -13.04 17.04
C ARG A 128 -7.57 -12.23 16.70
N GLN A 129 -8.60 -12.29 17.55
CA GLN A 129 -9.83 -11.52 17.36
C GLN A 129 -9.55 -10.01 17.30
N ARG A 130 -8.64 -9.50 18.12
CA ARG A 130 -8.21 -8.10 18.10
C ARG A 130 -7.57 -7.71 16.77
N TYR A 131 -6.61 -8.48 16.28
CA TYR A 131 -5.96 -8.21 15.00
C TYR A 131 -6.95 -8.25 13.84
N THR A 132 -7.84 -9.23 13.80
CA THR A 132 -8.89 -9.30 12.77
C THR A 132 -9.82 -8.08 12.81
N LYS A 133 -10.21 -7.60 14.01
CA LYS A 133 -11.01 -6.37 14.13
C LYS A 133 -10.26 -5.14 13.62
N CYS A 134 -8.97 -5.00 13.94
CA CYS A 134 -8.15 -3.90 13.44
C CYS A 134 -7.98 -3.97 11.91
N GLN A 135 -7.72 -5.16 11.35
CA GLN A 135 -7.60 -5.36 9.90
C GLN A 135 -8.90 -5.00 9.18
N LEU A 136 -10.04 -5.50 9.65
CA LEU A 136 -11.34 -5.15 9.08
C LEU A 136 -11.64 -3.65 9.18
N ALA A 137 -11.29 -3.00 10.30
CA ALA A 137 -11.43 -1.56 10.46
C ALA A 137 -10.56 -0.76 9.47
N MET A 138 -9.34 -1.24 9.19
CA MET A 138 -8.46 -0.66 8.17
C MET A 138 -9.05 -0.84 6.77
N GLU A 139 -9.42 -2.06 6.39
CA GLU A 139 -10.00 -2.35 5.07
C GLU A 139 -11.25 -1.52 4.78
N THR A 140 -12.18 -1.48 5.75
CA THR A 140 -13.45 -0.76 5.62
C THR A 140 -13.30 0.76 5.50
N GLN A 141 -12.21 1.34 6.01
CA GLN A 141 -11.97 2.78 5.95
C GLN A 141 -11.03 3.18 4.81
N VAL A 142 -9.99 2.39 4.54
CA VAL A 142 -8.96 2.70 3.53
C VAL A 142 -9.51 2.50 2.12
N VAL A 143 -10.28 1.43 1.86
CA VAL A 143 -10.79 1.13 0.51
C VAL A 143 -11.71 2.25 -0.01
N PRO A 144 -12.71 2.75 0.74
CA PRO A 144 -13.52 3.87 0.27
C PRO A 144 -12.72 5.17 0.10
N LEU A 145 -11.76 5.43 0.99
CA LEU A 145 -10.90 6.61 0.89
C LEU A 145 -10.07 6.59 -0.40
N ARG A 146 -9.41 5.47 -0.72
CA ARG A 146 -8.65 5.33 -1.97
C ARG A 146 -9.54 5.54 -3.20
N ARG A 147 -10.74 4.94 -3.23
CA ARG A 147 -11.70 5.13 -4.32
C ARG A 147 -12.09 6.59 -4.51
N ARG A 148 -12.39 7.30 -3.41
CA ARG A 148 -12.71 8.72 -3.44
C ARG A 148 -11.55 9.56 -3.99
N LEU A 149 -10.35 9.36 -3.46
CA LEU A 149 -9.14 10.07 -3.91
C LEU A 149 -8.88 9.86 -5.40
N ARG A 150 -9.10 8.64 -5.92
CA ARG A 150 -8.97 8.36 -7.36
C ARG A 150 -10.03 9.06 -8.20
N ALA A 151 -11.28 9.10 -7.74
CA ALA A 151 -12.34 9.82 -8.44
C ALA A 151 -11.98 11.31 -8.54
N THR A 152 -11.61 11.93 -7.42
CA THR A 152 -11.19 13.33 -7.40
C THR A 152 -9.94 13.57 -8.25
N LEU A 153 -8.98 12.64 -8.26
CA LEU A 153 -7.81 12.71 -9.13
C LEU A 153 -8.21 12.64 -10.61
N ALA A 154 -9.13 11.74 -10.98
CA ALA A 154 -9.56 11.55 -12.36
C ALA A 154 -10.23 12.80 -12.95
N ASP A 155 -10.94 13.57 -12.13
CA ASP A 155 -11.61 14.80 -12.56
C ASP A 155 -10.62 15.96 -12.83
N ARG A 156 -9.35 15.84 -12.44
CA ARG A 156 -8.36 16.94 -12.56
C ARG A 156 -7.85 17.14 -13.97
N SER A 157 -7.61 16.06 -14.69
CA SER A 157 -7.07 16.10 -16.05
C SER A 157 -7.13 14.72 -16.69
N ALA A 158 -6.98 14.64 -18.01
CA ALA A 158 -6.97 13.36 -18.72
C ALA A 158 -5.78 12.49 -18.29
N ARG A 159 -4.62 13.10 -18.02
CA ARG A 159 -3.45 12.39 -17.48
C ARG A 159 -3.69 11.88 -16.07
N ALA A 160 -4.38 12.66 -15.23
CA ALA A 160 -4.70 12.27 -13.87
C ALA A 160 -5.74 11.13 -13.82
N ALA A 161 -6.70 11.11 -14.75
CA ALA A 161 -7.63 9.99 -14.94
C ALA A 161 -6.90 8.68 -15.28
N LYS A 162 -5.90 8.73 -16.17
CA LYS A 162 -5.08 7.55 -16.48
C LYS A 162 -4.27 7.05 -15.28
N LEU A 163 -3.75 7.98 -14.47
CA LEU A 163 -3.06 7.61 -13.24
C LEU A 163 -4.02 6.95 -12.24
N ALA A 164 -5.25 7.44 -12.13
CA ALA A 164 -6.29 6.83 -11.30
C ALA A 164 -6.70 5.43 -11.83
N GLU A 165 -6.80 5.26 -13.15
CA GLU A 165 -7.06 3.96 -13.76
C GLU A 165 -5.92 2.96 -13.48
N LEU A 166 -4.68 3.38 -13.67
CA LEU A 166 -3.49 2.60 -13.35
C LEU A 166 -3.48 2.17 -11.86
N ASP A 167 -3.73 3.09 -10.93
CA ASP A 167 -3.77 2.76 -9.50
C ASP A 167 -4.93 1.81 -9.14
N THR A 168 -6.04 1.88 -9.88
CA THR A 168 -7.16 0.94 -9.72
C THR A 168 -6.77 -0.48 -10.14
N VAL A 169 -6.13 -0.63 -11.30
CA VAL A 169 -5.62 -1.93 -11.76
C VAL A 169 -4.58 -2.48 -10.77
N MET A 170 -3.68 -1.63 -10.28
CA MET A 170 -2.68 -2.04 -9.29
C MET A 170 -3.31 -2.47 -7.96
N GLU A 171 -4.37 -1.82 -7.47
CA GLU A 171 -5.09 -2.28 -6.28
C GLU A 171 -5.72 -3.66 -6.48
N GLN A 172 -6.33 -3.92 -7.64
CA GLN A 172 -6.96 -5.22 -7.91
C GLN A 172 -5.94 -6.36 -7.91
N VAL A 173 -4.82 -6.13 -8.59
CA VAL A 173 -3.73 -7.11 -8.73
C VAL A 173 -3.05 -7.37 -7.39
N VAL A 174 -2.64 -6.31 -6.69
CA VAL A 174 -1.97 -6.44 -5.39
C VAL A 174 -2.92 -6.97 -4.34
N GLY A 175 -4.17 -6.48 -4.29
CA GLY A 175 -5.16 -6.90 -3.30
C GLY A 175 -5.59 -8.36 -3.46
N ALA A 176 -5.60 -8.90 -4.68
CA ALA A 176 -5.81 -10.34 -4.89
C ALA A 176 -4.67 -11.16 -4.27
N GLN A 177 -3.43 -10.70 -4.45
CA GLN A 177 -2.26 -11.37 -3.89
C GLN A 177 -2.19 -11.24 -2.36
N GLU A 178 -2.53 -10.08 -1.79
CA GLU A 178 -2.56 -9.88 -0.34
C GLU A 178 -3.56 -10.81 0.37
N ARG A 179 -4.70 -11.11 -0.25
CA ARG A 179 -5.68 -12.06 0.31
C ARG A 179 -5.24 -13.52 0.21
N ALA A 180 -4.28 -13.82 -0.67
CA ALA A 180 -3.75 -15.17 -0.87
C ALA A 180 -2.52 -15.46 0.01
N LEU A 181 -1.90 -14.43 0.60
CA LEU A 181 -0.76 -14.51 1.51
C LEU A 181 -1.21 -14.62 2.98
#